data_AF-A0A3L9GD51-F1
#
_entry.id   AF-A0A3L9GD51-F1
#
_cell.length_a   1.000
_cell.length_b   1.000
_cell.length_c   1.000
_cell.angle_alpha   90.00
_cell.angle_beta   90.00
_cell.angle_gamma   90.00
#
_symmetry.space_group_name_H-M   'P 1'
#
loop_
_entity.id
_entity.type
_entity.pdbx_description
1 polymer ?
#
loop_
_entity_poly.entity_id
_entity_poly.type
_entity_poly.pdbx_seq_one_letter_code
_entity_poly.pdbx_strand_id
1 'polypeptide(L)'
;KNVLGLTLPQTLEQYDVMLTQDDAVKNMFRAGPAGIRTTQAFSQDCRWDTLDDDRANGCIRSLEHAYSKDGGLAVLYGNFAENGCIVKTAGVDDSILKFTGPAKVYESQDDAVEAILGGKVVAGDVVVIRYEGPKGGPGMQEMLYPTSFLKSMGLGKACALITDGRFSGGTSGLSIGHVSPEAASGGSIGLIEDGDLIAI
;
A
#
# COMPACT_ATOMS: atom_id res chain seq x y z
N LYS A 1 -24.03 -10.97 -17.39
CA LYS A 1 -23.29 -12.14 -17.93
C LYS A 1 -21.86 -11.70 -18.20
N ASN A 2 -20.86 -12.55 -17.99
CA ASN A 2 -19.46 -12.24 -18.31
C ASN A 2 -19.17 -12.45 -19.81
N VAL A 3 -17.90 -12.35 -20.22
CA VAL A 3 -17.46 -12.54 -21.61
C VAL A 3 -17.74 -13.93 -22.18
N LEU A 4 -17.97 -14.94 -21.32
CA LEU A 4 -18.36 -16.30 -21.70
C LEU A 4 -19.89 -16.48 -21.78
N GLY A 5 -20.67 -15.42 -21.56
CA GLY A 5 -22.14 -15.50 -21.54
C GLY A 5 -22.72 -16.11 -20.26
N LEU A 6 -21.91 -16.36 -19.24
CA LEU A 6 -22.31 -16.97 -17.97
C LEU A 6 -22.78 -15.90 -16.96
N THR A 7 -23.72 -16.26 -16.10
CA THR A 7 -24.01 -15.47 -14.88
C THR A 7 -22.91 -15.68 -13.85
N LEU A 8 -22.88 -14.84 -12.80
CA LEU A 8 -21.92 -15.01 -11.71
C LEU A 8 -22.06 -16.39 -11.03
N PRO A 9 -23.26 -16.86 -10.64
CA PRO A 9 -23.42 -18.21 -10.07
C PRO A 9 -22.93 -19.33 -10.99
N GLN A 10 -23.27 -19.27 -12.29
CA GLN A 10 -22.79 -20.27 -13.28
C GLN A 10 -21.27 -20.25 -13.42
N THR A 11 -20.66 -19.06 -13.35
CA THR A 11 -19.21 -18.90 -13.40
C THR A 11 -18.55 -19.53 -12.18
N LEU A 12 -19.10 -19.31 -10.99
CA LEU A 12 -18.58 -19.89 -9.75
C LEU A 12 -18.73 -21.42 -9.74
N GLU A 13 -19.88 -21.95 -10.13
CA GLU A 13 -20.09 -23.40 -10.21
C GLU A 13 -19.08 -24.08 -11.14
N GLN A 14 -18.76 -23.44 -12.27
CA GLN A 14 -17.84 -23.99 -13.27
C GLN A 14 -16.36 -23.79 -12.93
N TYR A 15 -15.97 -22.62 -12.40
CA TYR A 15 -14.55 -22.20 -12.29
C TYR A 15 -14.04 -21.95 -10.87
N ASP A 16 -14.89 -21.93 -9.85
CA ASP A 16 -14.41 -21.85 -8.46
C ASP A 16 -13.70 -23.16 -8.11
N VAL A 17 -12.43 -23.06 -7.73
CA VAL A 17 -11.59 -24.21 -7.33
C VAL A 17 -12.17 -25.01 -6.16
N MET A 18 -13.04 -24.40 -5.35
CA MET A 18 -13.71 -25.05 -4.22
C MET A 18 -14.97 -25.82 -4.63
N LEU A 19 -15.60 -25.47 -5.75
CA LEU A 19 -16.90 -26.00 -6.17
C LEU A 19 -16.79 -26.95 -7.36
N THR A 20 -15.93 -26.60 -8.31
CA THR A 20 -15.82 -27.31 -9.59
C THR A 20 -15.40 -28.76 -9.40
N GLN A 21 -16.06 -29.66 -10.15
CA GLN A 21 -15.69 -31.08 -10.23
C GLN A 21 -14.91 -31.39 -11.51
N ASP A 22 -14.62 -30.37 -12.35
CA ASP A 22 -13.88 -30.52 -13.59
C ASP A 22 -12.36 -30.53 -13.31
N ASP A 23 -11.73 -31.68 -13.53
CA ASP A 23 -10.29 -31.85 -13.35
C ASP A 23 -9.45 -31.01 -14.33
N ALA A 24 -9.98 -30.70 -15.52
CA ALA A 24 -9.28 -29.83 -16.45
C ALA A 24 -9.21 -28.39 -15.91
N VAL A 25 -10.28 -27.91 -15.28
CA VAL A 25 -10.31 -26.60 -14.60
C VAL A 25 -9.36 -26.60 -13.40
N LYS A 26 -9.36 -27.66 -12.58
CA LYS A 26 -8.41 -27.78 -11.46
C LYS A 26 -6.96 -27.78 -11.95
N ASN A 27 -6.65 -28.53 -13.01
CA ASN A 27 -5.31 -28.56 -13.59
C ASN A 27 -4.89 -27.21 -14.19
N MET A 28 -5.83 -26.46 -14.78
CA MET A 28 -5.59 -25.10 -15.27
C MET A 28 -5.16 -24.17 -14.11
N PHE A 29 -5.86 -24.19 -12.98
CA PHE A 29 -5.53 -23.34 -11.82
C PHE A 29 -4.30 -23.78 -11.03
N ARG A 30 -3.77 -24.99 -11.27
CA ARG A 30 -2.47 -25.42 -10.72
C ARG A 30 -1.28 -24.82 -11.47
N ALA A 31 -1.49 -24.05 -12.54
CA ALA A 31 -0.42 -23.36 -13.25
C ALA A 31 0.52 -22.62 -12.29
N GLY A 32 1.80 -23.00 -12.32
CA GLY A 32 2.81 -22.51 -11.39
C GLY A 32 4.07 -22.04 -12.11
N PRO A 33 4.78 -21.03 -11.57
CA PRO A 33 6.07 -20.63 -12.11
C PRO A 33 7.09 -21.76 -11.87
N ALA A 34 7.78 -22.17 -12.92
CA ALA A 34 8.79 -23.22 -12.84
C ALA A 34 10.14 -22.73 -12.30
N GLY A 35 10.46 -21.45 -12.54
CA GLY A 35 11.83 -20.93 -12.41
C GLY A 35 12.84 -21.57 -13.39
N ILE A 36 12.38 -22.38 -14.35
CA ILE A 36 13.23 -23.09 -15.32
C ILE A 36 13.48 -22.18 -16.52
N ARG A 37 14.76 -21.91 -16.80
CA ARG A 37 15.17 -21.20 -18.01
C ARG A 37 14.89 -22.09 -19.22
N THR A 38 14.15 -21.57 -20.20
CA THR A 38 13.87 -22.24 -21.47
C THR A 38 14.15 -21.32 -22.65
N THR A 39 14.65 -21.89 -23.75
CA THR A 39 14.82 -21.21 -25.05
C THR A 39 13.76 -21.63 -26.06
N GLN A 40 12.86 -22.54 -25.68
CA GLN A 40 11.78 -23.04 -26.54
C GLN A 40 10.48 -22.29 -26.20
N ALA A 41 9.89 -21.64 -27.19
CA ALA A 41 8.62 -20.94 -27.03
C ALA A 41 7.50 -21.90 -26.58
N PHE A 42 6.59 -21.41 -25.73
CA PHE A 42 5.41 -22.15 -25.22
C PHE A 42 5.71 -23.47 -24.49
N SER A 43 6.92 -23.64 -23.96
CA SER A 43 7.34 -24.85 -23.21
C SER A 43 7.02 -24.81 -21.71
N GLN A 44 6.21 -23.83 -21.26
CA GLN A 44 5.84 -23.69 -19.86
C GLN A 44 4.64 -24.59 -19.56
N ASP A 45 4.87 -25.72 -18.89
CA ASP A 45 3.81 -26.63 -18.44
C ASP A 45 3.91 -27.00 -16.95
N CYS A 46 4.56 -26.16 -16.15
CA CYS A 46 4.72 -26.46 -14.74
C CYS A 46 3.42 -26.23 -13.96
N ARG A 47 3.18 -27.14 -13.02
CA ARG A 47 1.99 -27.18 -12.17
C ARG A 47 2.41 -27.42 -10.73
N TRP A 48 1.71 -26.80 -9.80
CA TRP A 48 1.76 -27.16 -8.39
C TRP A 48 1.06 -28.51 -8.15
N ASP A 49 1.48 -29.23 -7.13
CA ASP A 49 0.88 -30.53 -6.78
C ASP A 49 -0.58 -30.37 -6.34
N THR A 50 -0.89 -29.30 -5.62
CA THR A 50 -2.21 -29.00 -5.06
C THR A 50 -2.64 -27.56 -5.39
N LEU A 51 -3.95 -27.29 -5.24
CA LEU A 51 -4.51 -25.94 -5.28
C LEU A 51 -4.46 -25.31 -3.88
N ASP A 52 -4.58 -23.97 -3.82
CA ASP A 52 -4.82 -23.26 -2.55
C ASP A 52 -6.31 -23.30 -2.18
N ASP A 53 -6.72 -24.38 -1.54
CA ASP A 53 -8.08 -24.63 -1.03
C ASP A 53 -8.22 -24.44 0.50
N ASP A 54 -7.12 -24.13 1.20
CA ASP A 54 -7.14 -23.82 2.63
C ASP A 54 -7.66 -22.39 2.87
N ARG A 55 -8.96 -22.26 3.14
CA ARG A 55 -9.59 -20.97 3.42
C ARG A 55 -9.30 -20.43 4.84
N ALA A 56 -8.55 -21.14 5.68
CA ALA A 56 -8.13 -20.67 6.99
C ALA A 56 -6.69 -20.14 6.99
N ASN A 57 -5.74 -20.90 6.42
CA ASN A 57 -4.32 -20.56 6.46
C ASN A 57 -3.69 -20.30 5.08
N GLY A 58 -4.42 -20.56 4.00
CA GLY A 58 -3.97 -20.35 2.62
C GLY A 58 -3.79 -18.88 2.26
N CYS A 59 -3.48 -18.65 0.98
CA CYS A 59 -3.25 -17.31 0.42
C CYS A 59 -4.56 -16.51 0.38
N ILE A 60 -5.65 -17.15 -0.06
CA ILE A 60 -6.99 -16.57 -0.05
C ILE A 60 -7.81 -17.20 1.08
N ARG A 61 -8.19 -16.39 2.06
CA ARG A 61 -8.93 -16.82 3.27
C ARG A 61 -10.41 -16.48 3.19
N SER A 62 -11.23 -17.23 3.93
CA SER A 62 -12.63 -16.91 4.16
C SER A 62 -12.78 -15.64 5.02
N LEU A 63 -13.98 -15.07 5.05
CA LEU A 63 -14.28 -13.91 5.89
C LEU A 63 -14.05 -14.18 7.38
N GLU A 64 -14.30 -15.41 7.84
CA GLU A 64 -14.09 -15.81 9.24
C GLU A 64 -12.61 -15.75 9.64
N HIS A 65 -11.71 -16.09 8.72
CA HIS A 65 -10.27 -16.13 8.94
C HIS A 65 -9.52 -14.95 8.29
N ALA A 66 -10.25 -13.91 7.89
CA ALA A 66 -9.65 -12.72 7.30
C ALA A 66 -8.68 -12.04 8.28
N TYR A 67 -7.56 -11.52 7.76
CA TYR A 67 -6.59 -10.76 8.57
C TYR A 67 -7.22 -9.53 9.23
N SER A 68 -8.12 -8.86 8.48
CA SER A 68 -9.00 -7.80 8.97
C SER A 68 -10.35 -7.95 8.29
N LYS A 69 -11.42 -7.60 9.02
CA LYS A 69 -12.78 -7.53 8.47
C LYS A 69 -13.02 -6.22 7.71
N ASP A 70 -12.21 -5.20 8.01
CA ASP A 70 -12.22 -3.92 7.31
C ASP A 70 -11.23 -3.95 6.14
N GLY A 71 -11.54 -3.16 5.10
CA GLY A 71 -10.65 -3.00 3.96
C GLY A 71 -9.29 -2.44 4.38
N GLY A 72 -8.23 -2.83 3.67
CA GLY A 72 -6.85 -2.42 3.98
C GLY A 72 -6.48 -0.98 3.61
N LEU A 73 -7.48 -0.15 3.25
CA LEU A 73 -7.32 1.26 2.89
C LEU A 73 -8.37 2.08 3.64
N ALA A 74 -7.96 3.24 4.13
CA ALA A 74 -8.86 4.25 4.69
C ALA A 74 -8.65 5.59 3.99
N VAL A 75 -9.75 6.34 3.87
CA VAL A 75 -9.72 7.75 3.45
C VAL A 75 -9.80 8.59 4.71
N LEU A 76 -8.83 9.47 4.90
CA LEU A 76 -8.80 10.41 6.02
C LEU A 76 -9.12 11.82 5.51
N TYR A 77 -9.72 12.64 6.37
CA TYR A 77 -10.02 14.03 6.12
C TYR A 77 -9.53 14.88 7.29
N GLY A 78 -9.18 16.14 7.01
CA GLY A 78 -8.72 17.07 8.02
C GLY A 78 -8.38 18.43 7.42
N ASN A 79 -7.92 19.35 8.27
CA ASN A 79 -7.58 20.71 7.86
C ASN A 79 -6.46 20.78 6.80
N PHE A 80 -5.51 19.83 6.78
CA PHE A 80 -4.47 19.77 5.75
C PHE A 80 -4.83 18.87 4.55
N ALA A 81 -5.95 18.15 4.61
CA ALA A 81 -6.42 17.20 3.60
C ALA A 81 -7.93 17.38 3.35
N GLU A 82 -8.32 18.58 2.94
CA GLU A 82 -9.74 18.98 2.80
C GLU A 82 -10.49 18.11 1.78
N ASN A 83 -9.81 17.68 0.71
CA ASN A 83 -10.36 16.78 -0.31
C ASN A 83 -10.00 15.31 -0.04
N GLY A 84 -9.40 15.04 1.12
CA GLY A 84 -9.02 13.72 1.58
C GLY A 84 -7.58 13.34 1.31
N CYS A 85 -7.16 12.26 1.95
CA CYS A 85 -5.89 11.58 1.76
C CYS A 85 -6.05 10.08 2.05
N ILE A 86 -5.06 9.26 1.70
CA ILE A 86 -5.14 7.80 1.76
C ILE A 86 -4.09 7.23 2.70
N VAL A 87 -4.49 6.27 3.53
CA VAL A 87 -3.58 5.40 4.30
C VAL A 87 -3.91 3.94 4.06
N LYS A 88 -2.87 3.10 3.93
CA LYS A 88 -3.02 1.65 3.83
C LYS A 88 -3.01 1.02 5.23
N THR A 89 -4.18 0.97 5.86
CA THR A 89 -4.38 0.45 7.23
C THR A 89 -3.85 -0.97 7.41
N ALA A 90 -3.92 -1.82 6.39
CA ALA A 90 -3.37 -3.19 6.46
C ALA A 90 -1.84 -3.24 6.66
N GLY A 91 -1.13 -2.13 6.39
CA GLY A 91 0.31 -2.00 6.63
C GLY A 91 0.66 -1.21 7.90
N VAL A 92 -0.33 -0.78 8.68
CA VAL A 92 -0.14 0.02 9.91
C VAL A 92 -0.28 -0.90 11.12
N ASP A 93 0.60 -0.73 12.10
CA ASP A 93 0.50 -1.47 13.37
C ASP A 93 -0.60 -0.87 14.26
N ASP A 94 -1.38 -1.72 14.94
CA ASP A 94 -2.50 -1.28 15.79
C ASP A 94 -2.10 -0.25 16.85
N SER A 95 -0.85 -0.32 17.34
CA SER A 95 -0.32 0.61 18.36
C SER A 95 -0.15 2.06 17.87
N ILE A 96 -0.18 2.29 16.55
CA ILE A 96 0.03 3.60 15.93
C ILE A 96 -1.12 4.03 15.03
N LEU A 97 -2.31 3.43 15.19
CA LEU A 97 -3.52 3.90 14.50
C LEU A 97 -3.93 5.33 14.91
N LYS A 98 -3.41 5.82 16.04
CA LYS A 98 -3.48 7.21 16.45
C LYS A 98 -2.06 7.69 16.71
N PHE A 99 -1.67 8.78 16.08
CA PHE A 99 -0.33 9.32 16.23
C PHE A 99 -0.38 10.83 16.35
N THR A 100 0.45 11.39 17.20
CA THR A 100 0.60 12.85 17.29
C THR A 100 2.06 13.19 17.51
N GLY A 101 2.57 14.11 16.72
CA GLY A 101 3.98 14.48 16.74
C GLY A 101 4.26 15.82 16.07
N PRO A 102 5.44 16.41 16.34
CA PRO A 102 5.88 17.63 15.67
C PRO A 102 6.24 17.35 14.21
N ALA A 103 5.92 18.29 13.33
CA ALA A 103 6.23 18.20 11.92
C ALA A 103 7.74 18.38 11.66
N LYS A 104 8.26 17.58 10.72
CA LYS A 104 9.55 17.76 10.05
C LYS A 104 9.29 17.91 8.56
N VAL A 105 9.36 19.13 8.07
CA VAL A 105 8.94 19.49 6.71
C VAL A 105 10.10 19.42 5.74
N TYR A 106 9.86 18.76 4.61
CA TYR A 106 10.80 18.60 3.51
C TYR A 106 10.11 18.91 2.18
N GLU A 107 10.84 19.53 1.27
CA GLU A 107 10.32 20.03 -0.02
C GLU A 107 10.50 19.04 -1.17
N SER A 108 11.12 17.89 -0.89
CA SER A 108 11.34 16.81 -1.83
C SER A 108 11.55 15.49 -1.10
N GLN A 109 11.35 14.38 -1.83
CA GLN A 109 11.73 13.05 -1.35
C GLN A 109 13.22 12.99 -0.99
N ASP A 110 14.10 13.60 -1.79
CA ASP A 110 15.54 13.53 -1.59
C ASP A 110 15.96 14.22 -0.28
N ASP A 111 15.40 15.39 0.02
CA ASP A 111 15.64 16.10 1.28
C ASP A 111 15.21 15.26 2.50
N ALA A 112 14.05 14.61 2.40
CA ALA A 112 13.54 13.74 3.45
C ALA A 112 14.43 12.51 3.66
N VAL A 113 14.90 11.89 2.57
CA VAL A 113 15.83 10.75 2.61
C VAL A 113 17.13 11.15 3.31
N GLU A 114 17.73 12.28 2.93
CA GLU A 114 18.96 12.77 3.55
C GLU A 114 18.76 13.06 5.04
N ALA A 115 17.62 13.63 5.42
CA ALA A 115 17.30 13.93 6.81
C ALA A 115 17.08 12.68 7.66
N ILE A 116 16.40 11.65 7.13
CA ILE A 116 16.19 10.38 7.81
C ILE A 116 17.53 9.67 8.03
N LEU A 117 18.34 9.52 6.98
CA LEU A 117 19.63 8.83 7.05
C LEU A 117 20.66 9.63 7.87
N GLY A 118 20.56 10.97 7.84
CA GLY A 118 21.38 11.87 8.63
C GLY A 118 20.96 12.00 10.10
N GLY A 119 19.90 11.30 10.54
CA GLY A 119 19.44 11.30 11.93
C GLY A 119 18.77 12.60 12.39
N LYS A 120 18.29 13.44 11.46
CA LYS A 120 17.51 14.64 11.77
C LYS A 120 16.05 14.30 12.12
N VAL A 121 15.56 13.18 11.62
CA VAL A 121 14.26 12.60 11.99
C VAL A 121 14.45 11.62 13.15
N VAL A 122 13.66 11.78 14.20
CA VAL A 122 13.72 10.97 15.42
C VAL A 122 12.35 10.43 15.80
N ALA A 123 12.33 9.47 16.72
CA ALA A 123 11.09 8.89 17.24
C ALA A 123 10.14 9.98 17.76
N GLY A 124 8.88 9.93 17.33
CA GLY A 124 7.85 10.91 17.63
C GLY A 124 7.58 11.89 16.49
N ASP A 125 8.49 12.04 15.52
CA ASP A 125 8.32 13.01 14.43
C ASP A 125 7.23 12.60 13.42
N VAL A 126 6.58 13.61 12.84
CA VAL A 126 5.74 13.50 11.64
C VAL A 126 6.50 14.08 10.46
N VAL A 127 7.01 13.24 9.58
CA VAL A 127 7.74 13.68 8.38
C VAL A 127 6.74 14.12 7.33
N VAL A 128 6.79 15.39 6.92
CA VAL A 128 5.91 15.95 5.89
C VAL A 128 6.74 16.21 4.65
N ILE A 129 6.42 15.53 3.54
CA ILE A 129 7.07 15.71 2.24
C ILE A 129 6.07 16.35 1.31
N ARG A 130 6.28 17.60 0.93
CA ARG A 130 5.36 18.37 0.09
C ARG A 130 5.96 18.67 -1.28
N TYR A 131 5.13 19.14 -2.20
CA TYR A 131 5.49 19.37 -3.60
C TYR A 131 5.84 18.11 -4.38
N GLU A 132 5.35 16.95 -3.96
CA GLU A 132 5.50 15.67 -4.67
C GLU A 132 4.22 15.26 -5.40
N GLY A 133 3.19 16.12 -5.37
CA GLY A 133 1.91 15.92 -6.04
C GLY A 133 1.97 16.01 -7.57
N PRO A 134 0.82 15.86 -8.26
CA PRO A 134 0.75 15.87 -9.72
C PRO A 134 1.37 17.09 -10.41
N LYS A 135 1.25 18.29 -9.83
CA LYS A 135 1.86 19.50 -10.37
C LYS A 135 3.20 19.81 -9.73
N GLY A 136 3.32 19.59 -8.42
CA GLY A 136 4.54 19.90 -7.66
C GLY A 136 5.74 19.09 -8.14
N GLY A 137 5.57 17.76 -8.24
CA GLY A 137 6.65 16.81 -8.50
C GLY A 137 7.37 17.04 -9.83
N PRO A 138 6.68 17.22 -10.98
CA PRO A 138 5.31 16.83 -11.37
C PRO A 138 5.14 15.31 -11.56
N GLY A 139 3.90 14.87 -11.83
CA GLY A 139 3.59 13.47 -12.17
C GLY A 139 3.35 12.55 -10.97
N MET A 140 3.31 13.12 -9.75
CA MET A 140 3.03 12.40 -8.51
C MET A 140 4.00 11.24 -8.27
N GLN A 141 5.24 11.55 -7.87
CA GLN A 141 6.30 10.55 -7.74
C GLN A 141 5.98 9.46 -6.71
N GLU A 142 6.47 8.24 -6.94
CA GLU A 142 6.35 7.15 -5.98
C GLU A 142 7.44 7.24 -4.91
N MET A 143 7.06 7.29 -3.64
CA MET A 143 8.00 7.37 -2.52
C MET A 143 8.23 6.03 -1.80
N LEU A 144 9.04 5.15 -2.36
CA LEU A 144 9.48 3.93 -1.64
C LEU A 144 10.63 4.21 -0.65
N TYR A 145 11.49 5.18 -0.95
CA TYR A 145 12.76 5.35 -0.22
C TYR A 145 12.57 5.89 1.21
N PRO A 146 11.82 6.97 1.46
CA PRO A 146 11.64 7.50 2.81
C PRO A 146 11.08 6.46 3.79
N THR A 147 10.08 5.69 3.33
CA THR A 147 9.42 4.66 4.17
C THR A 147 10.34 3.47 4.44
N SER A 148 11.12 3.05 3.44
CA SER A 148 12.15 2.01 3.60
C SER A 148 13.25 2.45 4.56
N PHE A 149 13.70 3.70 4.49
CA PHE A 149 14.75 4.21 5.34
C PHE A 149 14.30 4.44 6.78
N LEU A 150 13.09 4.97 7.02
CA LEU A 150 12.51 5.01 8.37
C LEU A 150 12.49 3.62 9.00
N LYS A 151 12.06 2.60 8.25
CA LYS A 151 12.08 1.22 8.74
C LYS A 151 13.49 0.73 9.05
N SER A 152 14.47 1.01 8.18
CA SER A 152 15.87 0.61 8.38
C SER A 152 16.52 1.28 9.60
N MET A 153 16.09 2.51 9.92
CA MET A 153 16.55 3.27 11.09
C MET A 153 15.80 2.89 12.38
N GLY A 154 14.90 1.89 12.33
CA GLY A 154 14.09 1.47 13.48
C GLY A 154 12.94 2.42 13.83
N LEU A 155 12.61 3.37 12.96
CA LEU A 155 11.61 4.42 13.16
C LEU A 155 10.24 4.08 12.55
N GLY A 156 10.09 2.94 11.88
CA GLY A 156 8.87 2.60 11.12
C GLY A 156 7.58 2.48 11.94
N LYS A 157 7.68 2.31 13.28
CA LYS A 157 6.55 2.39 14.22
C LYS A 157 6.62 3.57 15.18
N ALA A 158 7.61 4.45 15.00
CA ALA A 158 7.86 5.57 15.90
C ALA A 158 7.63 6.93 15.22
N CYS A 159 7.51 6.96 13.90
CA CYS A 159 7.26 8.16 13.11
C CYS A 159 6.08 7.94 12.16
N ALA A 160 5.47 9.05 11.73
CA ALA A 160 4.53 9.07 10.62
C ALA A 160 5.14 9.74 9.39
N LEU A 161 4.61 9.44 8.21
CA LEU A 161 4.97 10.14 6.97
C LEU A 161 3.71 10.65 6.29
N ILE A 162 3.71 11.92 5.89
CA ILE A 162 2.61 12.59 5.19
C ILE A 162 3.15 13.17 3.88
N THR A 163 2.39 13.03 2.79
CA THR A 163 2.75 13.64 1.52
C THR A 163 1.58 13.88 0.57
N ASP A 164 1.70 14.90 -0.27
CA ASP A 164 0.82 15.14 -1.42
C ASP A 164 1.17 14.29 -2.66
N GLY A 165 2.30 13.55 -2.63
CA GLY A 165 2.64 12.52 -3.61
C GLY A 165 1.99 11.15 -3.32
N ARG A 166 2.58 10.06 -3.83
CA ARG A 166 2.05 8.70 -3.65
C ARG A 166 3.10 7.74 -3.09
N PHE A 167 2.64 6.66 -2.49
CA PHE A 167 3.51 5.60 -1.96
C PHE A 167 3.55 4.37 -2.85
N SER A 168 4.64 3.61 -2.72
CA SER A 168 4.77 2.29 -3.33
C SER A 168 3.81 1.29 -2.70
N GLY A 169 3.34 0.30 -3.47
CA GLY A 169 2.50 -0.78 -2.95
C GLY A 169 3.16 -1.57 -1.81
N GLY A 170 4.50 -1.64 -1.79
CA GLY A 170 5.29 -2.26 -0.73
C GLY A 170 5.42 -1.46 0.58
N THR A 171 4.88 -0.23 0.62
CA THR A 171 4.98 0.65 1.79
C THR A 171 4.23 0.06 3.00
N SER A 172 4.81 0.24 4.19
CA SER A 172 4.23 -0.15 5.48
C SER A 172 4.53 0.93 6.53
N GLY A 173 3.86 0.89 7.68
CA GLY A 173 3.92 1.95 8.68
C GLY A 173 2.88 3.03 8.41
N LEU A 174 2.85 4.05 9.27
CA LEU A 174 1.87 5.13 9.20
C LEU A 174 2.27 6.13 8.10
N SER A 175 1.94 5.78 6.85
CA SER A 175 2.26 6.54 5.63
C SER A 175 0.98 7.04 4.96
N ILE A 176 0.75 8.35 5.00
CA ILE A 176 -0.44 9.06 4.51
C ILE A 176 -0.08 9.77 3.22
N GLY A 177 -0.61 9.27 2.10
CA GLY A 177 -0.33 9.81 0.77
C GLY A 177 -1.54 10.50 0.17
N HIS A 178 -1.37 11.05 -1.03
CA HIS A 178 -2.44 11.66 -1.81
C HIS A 178 -3.14 12.82 -1.09
N VAL A 179 -2.43 13.53 -0.20
CA VAL A 179 -3.00 14.70 0.48
C VAL A 179 -3.48 15.71 -0.55
N SER A 180 -4.78 16.01 -0.47
CA SER A 180 -5.48 16.84 -1.46
C SER A 180 -6.21 17.99 -0.77
N PRO A 181 -6.11 19.23 -1.28
CA PRO A 181 -5.29 19.64 -2.43
C PRO A 181 -3.78 19.54 -2.18
N GLU A 182 -2.98 19.33 -3.25
CA GLU A 182 -1.51 19.31 -3.17
C GLU A 182 -0.93 20.69 -2.83
N ALA A 183 0.29 20.76 -2.30
CA ALA A 183 0.96 22.02 -1.96
C ALA A 183 1.12 22.95 -3.16
N ALA A 184 1.49 22.41 -4.33
CA ALA A 184 1.66 23.19 -5.57
C ALA A 184 0.35 23.77 -6.13
N SER A 185 -0.80 23.30 -5.65
CA SER A 185 -2.13 23.84 -5.98
C SER A 185 -2.70 24.71 -4.86
N GLY A 186 -1.89 25.10 -3.87
CA GLY A 186 -2.30 25.93 -2.74
C GLY A 186 -3.04 25.18 -1.63
N GLY A 187 -2.89 23.86 -1.56
CA GLY A 187 -3.44 23.07 -0.46
C GLY A 187 -2.76 23.34 0.88
N SER A 188 -3.52 23.18 1.96
CA SER A 188 -3.09 23.50 3.32
C SER A 188 -1.87 22.70 3.82
N ILE A 189 -1.55 21.54 3.22
CA ILE A 189 -0.27 20.85 3.46
C ILE A 189 0.95 21.74 3.15
N GLY A 190 0.83 22.66 2.18
CA GLY A 190 1.87 23.65 1.86
C GLY A 190 2.05 24.74 2.91
N LEU A 191 1.16 24.82 3.92
CA LEU A 191 1.23 25.81 5.00
C LEU A 191 1.80 25.24 6.30
N ILE A 192 2.06 23.92 6.36
CA ILE A 192 2.65 23.28 7.55
C ILE A 192 4.08 23.78 7.74
N GLU A 193 4.42 24.13 8.98
CA GLU A 193 5.75 24.55 9.40
C GLU A 193 6.40 23.54 10.34
N ASP A 194 7.74 23.56 10.41
CA ASP A 194 8.49 22.71 11.33
C ASP A 194 8.04 22.92 12.78
N GLY A 195 7.76 21.81 13.48
CA GLY A 195 7.32 21.82 14.87
C GLY A 195 5.80 21.91 15.07
N ASP A 196 5.02 22.15 14.02
CA ASP A 196 3.55 22.07 14.11
C ASP A 196 3.12 20.69 14.60
N LEU A 197 2.20 20.64 15.56
CA LEU A 197 1.67 19.36 16.04
C LEU A 197 0.62 18.82 15.07
N ILE A 198 0.90 17.65 14.50
CA ILE A 198 -0.01 16.95 13.60
C ILE A 198 -0.59 15.74 14.32
N ALA A 199 -1.92 15.67 14.37
CA ALA A 199 -2.66 14.51 14.85
C ALA A 199 -3.23 13.72 13.66
N ILE A 200 -3.02 12.40 13.70
CA ILE A 200 -3.43 11.43 12.68
C ILE A 200 -4.29 10.37 13.37
#